data_AF-W0RL86-F1
#
_entry.id   AF-W0RL86-F1
#
_cell.length_a   1.000
_cell.length_b   1.000
_cell.length_c   1.000
_cell.angle_alpha   90.00
_cell.angle_beta   90.00
_cell.angle_gamma   90.00
#
_symmetry.space_group_name_H-M   'P 1'
#
loop_
_entity.id
_entity.type
_entity.pdbx_description
1 polymer ?
#
loop_
_entity_poly.entity_id
_entity_poly.type
_entity_poly.pdbx_seq_one_letter_code
_entity_poly.pdbx_strand_id
1 'polypeptide(L)'
;MLLAVGSLAVAASCADDALAPTRIAGQVYVLERSGELTPPILLSGTVGDTTQLVLESLEFGPPPRVTRSATYRYRFGSETPRIETYRSDMEYRVSGSQVEIGSFTPCPPNALMSCAPNLVGTITADALILAPKSVQGAAPSVYRRAFLVD
;
A
#
# COMPACT_ATOMS: atom_id res chain seq x y z
N MET A 1 -43.29 36.79 -37.78
CA MET A 1 -42.99 36.93 -36.34
C MET A 1 -42.31 35.63 -35.91
N LEU A 2 -41.03 35.71 -35.51
CA LEU A 2 -40.12 34.59 -35.33
C LEU A 2 -40.44 33.71 -34.11
N LEU A 3 -40.00 32.45 -34.23
CA LEU A 3 -40.07 31.31 -33.31
C LEU A 3 -39.50 31.56 -31.90
N ALA A 4 -40.03 30.82 -30.93
CA ALA A 4 -39.25 30.38 -29.76
C ALA A 4 -39.69 28.96 -29.34
N VAL A 5 -39.03 27.95 -29.92
CA VAL A 5 -39.05 26.58 -29.40
C VAL A 5 -37.95 26.52 -28.34
N GLY A 6 -38.35 26.48 -27.07
CA GLY A 6 -37.44 26.37 -25.94
C GLY A 6 -36.90 24.95 -25.82
N SER A 7 -35.68 24.72 -26.29
CA SER A 7 -34.94 23.50 -26.06
C SER A 7 -34.48 23.44 -24.59
N LEU A 8 -35.05 22.53 -23.80
CA LEU A 8 -34.46 22.15 -22.51
C LEU A 8 -33.15 21.42 -22.77
N ALA A 9 -32.02 22.09 -22.54
CA ALA A 9 -30.73 21.45 -22.44
C ALA A 9 -30.65 20.70 -21.11
N VAL A 10 -30.73 19.37 -21.15
CA VAL A 10 -30.38 18.52 -20.01
C VAL A 10 -28.85 18.56 -19.91
N ALA A 11 -28.34 19.35 -18.97
CA ALA A 11 -26.93 19.28 -18.59
C ALA A 11 -26.71 17.94 -17.87
N ALA A 12 -26.34 16.91 -18.62
CA ALA A 12 -25.68 15.75 -18.06
C ALA A 12 -24.31 16.22 -17.54
N SER A 13 -24.25 16.55 -16.24
CA SER A 13 -22.96 16.72 -15.59
C SER A 13 -22.33 15.33 -15.50
N CYS A 14 -21.47 15.01 -16.45
CA CYS A 14 -20.45 13.99 -16.25
C CYS A 14 -19.59 14.48 -15.08
N ALA A 15 -19.85 13.97 -13.88
CA ALA A 15 -18.88 14.01 -12.81
C ALA A 15 -17.76 13.05 -13.24
N ASP A 16 -16.73 13.63 -13.87
CA ASP A 16 -15.48 12.96 -14.17
C ASP A 16 -14.83 12.52 -12.86
N ASP A 17 -15.21 11.35 -12.35
CA ASP A 17 -14.55 10.63 -11.25
C ASP A 17 -13.21 10.00 -11.71
N ALA A 18 -12.50 10.68 -12.62
CA ALA A 18 -11.15 10.35 -13.04
C ALA A 18 -10.08 10.98 -12.13
N LEU A 19 -10.43 11.32 -10.88
CA LEU A 19 -9.53 11.91 -9.89
C LEU A 19 -8.61 10.90 -9.17
N ALA A 20 -8.52 9.68 -9.67
CA ALA A 20 -7.94 8.56 -8.93
C ALA A 20 -6.39 8.45 -8.97
N PRO A 21 -5.67 8.63 -10.10
CA PRO A 21 -4.22 8.42 -10.12
C PRO A 21 -3.44 9.57 -9.46
N THR A 22 -3.92 10.81 -9.61
CA THR A 22 -3.18 12.01 -9.21
C THR A 22 -3.14 12.22 -7.70
N ARG A 23 -4.12 11.68 -6.95
CA ARG A 23 -4.22 11.90 -5.50
C ARG A 23 -3.21 11.11 -4.68
N ILE A 24 -2.69 10.01 -5.20
CA ILE A 24 -1.77 9.13 -4.46
C ILE A 24 -0.30 9.35 -4.85
N ALA A 25 -0.02 9.77 -6.08
CA ALA A 25 1.34 10.08 -6.52
C ALA A 25 1.95 11.23 -5.69
N GLY A 26 3.21 11.09 -5.33
CA GLY A 26 3.94 12.02 -4.46
C GLY A 26 3.59 11.90 -2.97
N GLN A 27 2.72 10.97 -2.57
CA GLN A 27 2.33 10.77 -1.19
C GLN A 27 3.15 9.67 -0.52
N VAL A 28 3.41 9.84 0.78
CA VAL A 28 3.98 8.80 1.64
C VAL A 28 2.88 8.31 2.58
N TYR A 29 2.73 7.00 2.69
CA TYR A 29 1.83 6.37 3.64
C TYR A 29 2.63 5.51 4.62
N VAL A 30 2.31 5.60 5.90
CA VAL A 30 2.98 4.86 6.98
C VAL A 30 1.99 3.90 7.61
N LEU A 31 2.40 2.66 7.80
CA LEU A 31 1.58 1.63 8.44
C LEU A 31 1.14 2.10 9.83
N GLU A 32 -0.17 2.22 10.02
CA GLU A 32 -0.79 2.51 11.30
C GLU A 32 -0.62 1.29 12.19
N ARG A 33 0.12 1.46 13.30
CA ARG A 33 0.19 0.46 14.34
C ARG A 33 -1.06 0.58 15.21
N SER A 34 -2.01 -0.33 15.04
CA SER A 34 -3.21 -0.39 15.87
C SER A 34 -2.85 -0.83 17.28
N GLY A 35 -2.48 0.12 18.16
CA GLY A 35 -2.61 0.05 19.63
C GLY A 35 -1.90 -1.05 20.44
N GLU A 36 -1.53 -2.19 19.85
CA GLU A 36 -0.83 -3.28 20.51
C GLU A 36 0.65 -3.26 20.10
N LEU A 37 1.50 -3.07 21.10
CA LEU A 37 2.95 -3.18 21.03
C LEU A 37 3.36 -4.64 20.82
N THR A 38 3.13 -5.20 19.64
CA THR A 38 4.10 -6.08 18.94
C THR A 38 3.57 -6.42 17.55
N PRO A 39 4.29 -6.07 16.46
CA PRO A 39 4.13 -6.74 15.17
C PRO A 39 4.17 -8.25 15.37
N PRO A 40 3.51 -9.05 14.52
CA PRO A 40 3.59 -10.50 14.59
C PRO A 40 5.06 -10.90 14.65
N ILE A 41 5.46 -11.51 15.75
CA ILE A 41 6.80 -12.10 15.89
C ILE A 41 6.80 -13.26 14.92
N LEU A 42 7.51 -13.12 13.81
CA LEU A 42 7.89 -14.31 13.04
C LEU A 42 8.88 -15.06 13.92
N LEU A 43 8.38 -16.09 14.60
CA LEU A 43 9.20 -17.06 15.29
C LEU A 43 10.00 -17.78 14.22
N SER A 44 11.30 -17.53 14.19
CA SER A 44 12.24 -18.37 13.45
C SER A 44 12.22 -19.77 14.09
N GLY A 45 12.58 -20.81 13.33
CA GLY A 45 12.58 -22.19 13.81
C GLY A 45 13.50 -22.46 15.01
N THR A 46 14.34 -21.49 15.37
CA THR A 46 15.23 -21.53 16.54
C THR A 46 14.60 -20.81 17.73
N VAL A 47 14.55 -21.48 18.88
CA VAL A 47 14.01 -20.92 20.13
C VAL A 47 14.80 -19.69 20.56
N GLY A 48 14.11 -18.57 20.80
CA GLY A 48 14.70 -17.31 21.24
C GLY A 48 14.91 -16.27 20.12
N ASP A 49 14.77 -16.69 18.85
CA ASP A 49 14.87 -15.81 17.70
C ASP A 49 13.55 -15.08 17.44
N THR A 50 13.59 -13.76 17.26
CA THR A 50 12.41 -12.94 16.96
C THR A 50 12.69 -11.95 15.85
N THR A 51 11.78 -11.82 14.89
CA THR A 51 11.74 -10.73 13.92
C THR A 51 10.49 -9.87 14.13
N GLN A 52 10.68 -8.56 14.21
CA GLN A 52 9.62 -7.60 14.55
C GLN A 52 9.60 -6.44 13.54
N LEU A 53 8.48 -6.21 12.84
CA LEU A 53 8.32 -5.06 11.92
C LEU A 53 8.18 -3.72 12.68
N VAL A 54 9.25 -2.96 12.83
CA VAL A 54 9.30 -1.69 13.56
C VAL A 54 8.51 -0.57 12.86
N LEU A 55 8.64 -0.46 11.56
CA LEU A 55 8.05 0.60 10.76
C LEU A 55 7.85 0.08 9.35
N GLU A 56 6.79 0.51 8.70
CA GLU A 56 6.63 0.31 7.27
C GLU A 56 6.05 1.56 6.62
N SER A 57 6.58 1.91 5.46
CA SER A 57 6.05 2.99 4.64
C SER A 57 6.00 2.61 3.16
N LEU A 58 5.10 3.30 2.45
CA LEU A 58 4.92 3.27 1.01
C LEU A 58 5.08 4.67 0.47
N GLU A 59 6.06 4.87 -0.41
CA GLU A 59 6.31 6.13 -1.10
C GLU A 59 5.89 5.99 -2.56
N PHE A 60 4.84 6.72 -2.95
CA PHE A 60 4.30 6.66 -4.30
C PHE A 60 5.01 7.68 -5.19
N GLY A 61 5.77 7.19 -6.17
CA GLY A 61 6.31 8.00 -7.23
C GLY A 61 5.31 8.21 -8.37
N PRO A 62 5.77 8.80 -9.49
CA PRO A 62 4.99 8.80 -10.73
C PRO A 62 4.59 7.37 -11.11
N PRO A 63 3.32 7.13 -11.51
CA PRO A 63 2.89 5.80 -11.92
C PRO A 63 3.83 5.17 -12.96
N PRO A 64 4.10 3.86 -12.88
CA PRO A 64 3.53 2.90 -11.93
C PRO A 64 4.36 2.74 -10.65
N ARG A 65 5.26 3.64 -10.27
CA ARG A 65 6.31 3.33 -9.27
C ARG A 65 5.89 3.57 -7.82
N VAL A 66 6.12 2.59 -6.95
CA VAL A 66 6.00 2.74 -5.50
C VAL A 66 7.18 2.04 -4.81
N THR A 67 7.76 2.69 -3.82
CA THR A 67 8.85 2.11 -3.01
C THR A 67 8.30 1.76 -1.64
N ARG A 68 8.45 0.49 -1.23
CA ARG A 68 8.16 0.06 0.15
C ARG A 68 9.44 0.06 0.96
N SER A 69 9.40 0.70 2.12
CA SER A 69 10.46 0.64 3.12
C SER A 69 9.94 -0.06 4.37
N ALA A 70 10.56 -1.16 4.77
CA ALA A 70 10.18 -1.91 5.97
C ALA A 70 11.39 -2.03 6.90
N THR A 71 11.26 -1.52 8.12
CA THR A 71 12.28 -1.61 9.16
C THR A 71 11.94 -2.75 10.09
N TYR A 72 12.87 -3.68 10.28
CA TYR A 72 12.71 -4.81 11.19
C TYR A 72 13.71 -4.73 12.33
N ARG A 73 13.31 -5.24 13.48
CA ARG A 73 14.19 -5.53 14.62
C ARG A 73 14.33 -7.04 14.73
N TYR A 74 15.57 -7.50 14.72
CA TYR A 74 15.94 -8.90 14.88
C TYR A 74 16.55 -9.13 16.25
N ARG A 75 16.24 -10.26 16.86
CA ARG A 75 16.98 -10.83 17.99
C ARG A 75 17.24 -12.28 17.63
N PHE A 76 18.49 -12.70 17.70
CA PHE A 76 18.90 -14.08 17.43
C PHE A 76 19.65 -14.60 18.66
N GLY A 77 19.12 -15.62 19.34
CA GLY A 77 19.67 -16.13 20.60
C GLY A 77 20.00 -15.05 21.63
N SER A 78 21.25 -15.04 22.12
CA SER A 78 21.78 -14.06 23.06
C SER A 78 22.46 -12.86 22.42
N GLU A 79 22.36 -12.69 21.09
CA GLU A 79 22.99 -11.57 20.40
C GLU A 79 22.28 -10.24 20.70
N THR A 80 23.05 -9.15 20.61
CA THR A 80 22.52 -7.79 20.62
C THR A 80 21.49 -7.63 19.48
N PRO A 81 20.29 -7.12 19.76
CA PRO A 81 19.29 -6.91 18.72
C PRO A 81 19.80 -6.02 17.58
N ARG A 82 19.48 -6.40 16.35
CA ARG A 82 19.81 -5.62 15.14
C ARG A 82 18.57 -4.93 14.61
N ILE A 83 18.73 -3.75 14.03
CA ILE A 83 17.66 -3.02 13.34
C ILE A 83 18.11 -2.79 11.91
N GLU A 84 17.32 -3.25 10.96
CA GLU A 84 17.65 -3.14 9.53
C GLU A 84 16.43 -2.65 8.76
N THR A 85 16.68 -1.83 7.74
CA THR A 85 15.65 -1.30 6.85
C THR A 85 15.84 -1.88 5.47
N TYR A 86 14.79 -2.53 4.97
CA TYR A 86 14.74 -3.12 3.64
C TYR A 86 13.89 -2.23 2.74
N ARG A 87 14.39 -2.00 1.53
CA ARG A 87 13.68 -1.25 0.49
C ARG A 87 13.40 -2.15 -0.69
N SER A 88 12.18 -2.07 -1.22
CA SER A 88 11.76 -2.79 -2.41
C SER A 88 10.96 -1.86 -3.32
N ASP A 89 11.41 -1.74 -4.56
CA ASP A 89 10.67 -1.07 -5.61
C ASP A 89 9.61 -2.02 -6.16
N MET A 90 8.39 -1.49 -6.31
CA MET A 90 7.23 -2.22 -6.79
C MET A 90 6.46 -1.35 -7.78
N GLU A 91 5.47 -1.96 -8.38
CA GLU A 91 4.51 -1.28 -9.24
C GLU A 91 3.19 -1.07 -8.51
N TYR A 92 2.45 -0.03 -8.87
CA TYR A 92 1.06 0.18 -8.48
C TYR A 92 0.17 0.54 -9.66
N ARG A 93 -1.11 0.17 -9.54
CA ARG A 93 -2.18 0.51 -10.47
C ARG A 93 -3.37 1.02 -9.66
N VAL A 94 -4.06 2.03 -10.20
CA VAL A 94 -5.22 2.63 -9.56
C VAL A 94 -6.42 2.58 -10.51
N SER A 95 -7.59 2.23 -9.99
CA SER A 95 -8.87 2.28 -10.70
C SER A 95 -9.95 2.80 -9.76
N GLY A 96 -10.36 4.06 -9.93
CA GLY A 96 -11.24 4.74 -8.97
C GLY A 96 -10.62 4.78 -7.56
N SER A 97 -11.35 4.30 -6.56
CA SER A 97 -10.82 4.17 -5.19
C SER A 97 -9.98 2.91 -4.97
N GLN A 98 -9.83 2.02 -5.96
CA GLN A 98 -9.08 0.77 -5.80
C GLN A 98 -7.60 0.96 -6.14
N VAL A 99 -6.73 0.30 -5.40
CA VAL A 99 -5.29 0.23 -5.66
C VAL A 99 -4.81 -1.21 -5.60
N GLU A 100 -3.95 -1.59 -6.53
CA GLU A 100 -3.16 -2.81 -6.48
C GLU A 100 -1.67 -2.44 -6.47
N ILE A 101 -0.89 -3.07 -5.60
CA ILE A 101 0.54 -2.83 -5.42
C ILE A 101 1.27 -4.17 -5.47
N GLY A 102 2.37 -4.28 -6.19
CA GLY A 102 3.22 -5.47 -6.17
C GLY A 102 4.03 -5.64 -7.44
N SER A 103 4.27 -6.89 -7.83
CA SER A 103 4.92 -7.21 -9.09
C SER A 103 3.87 -7.67 -10.10
N PHE A 104 3.71 -6.92 -11.18
CA PHE A 104 2.77 -7.28 -12.25
C PHE A 104 3.41 -8.08 -13.38
N THR A 105 4.73 -8.25 -13.32
CA THR A 105 5.43 -9.19 -14.19
C THR A 105 5.15 -10.60 -13.68
N PRO A 106 4.77 -11.57 -14.55
CA PRO A 106 4.59 -12.94 -14.14
C PRO A 106 5.82 -13.45 -13.41
N CYS A 107 5.62 -14.07 -12.25
CA CYS A 107 6.70 -14.71 -11.51
C CYS A 107 7.37 -15.75 -12.40
N PRO A 108 8.69 -15.66 -12.64
CA PRO A 108 9.37 -16.66 -13.43
C PRO A 108 9.21 -18.04 -12.77
N PRO A 109 9.08 -19.12 -13.57
CA PRO A 109 9.05 -20.46 -13.02
C PRO A 109 10.31 -20.70 -12.18
N ASN A 110 10.15 -21.24 -10.98
CA ASN A 110 11.17 -21.48 -9.93
C ASN A 110 11.50 -20.31 -8.99
N ALA A 111 10.75 -19.21 -8.99
CA ALA A 111 10.84 -18.18 -7.94
C ALA A 111 10.18 -18.64 -6.63
N LEU A 112 10.76 -19.65 -5.97
CA LEU A 112 10.21 -20.24 -4.73
C LEU A 112 10.10 -19.23 -3.56
N MET A 113 10.77 -18.08 -3.64
CA MET A 113 10.80 -17.07 -2.56
C MET A 113 10.81 -15.59 -3.02
N SER A 114 10.78 -15.30 -4.33
CA SER A 114 11.07 -13.93 -4.83
C SER A 114 9.86 -13.12 -5.24
N CYS A 115 8.65 -13.68 -5.17
CA CYS A 115 7.42 -12.93 -5.45
C CYS A 115 6.66 -12.67 -4.16
N ALA A 116 6.80 -11.46 -3.63
CA ALA A 116 5.86 -10.98 -2.62
C ALA A 116 4.44 -10.99 -3.23
N PRO A 117 3.40 -11.41 -2.48
CA PRO A 117 2.04 -11.35 -2.96
C PRO A 117 1.67 -9.88 -3.24
N ASN A 118 0.93 -9.65 -4.32
CA ASN A 118 0.36 -8.33 -4.56
C ASN A 118 -0.58 -7.96 -3.41
N LEU A 119 -0.54 -6.70 -3.03
CA LEU A 119 -1.48 -6.09 -2.10
C LEU A 119 -2.61 -5.45 -2.92
N VAL A 120 -3.84 -5.64 -2.48
CA VAL A 120 -5.04 -5.01 -3.07
C VAL A 120 -5.77 -4.26 -1.99
N GLY A 121 -6.41 -3.16 -2.35
CA GLY A 121 -7.11 -2.38 -1.36
C GLY A 121 -7.74 -1.10 -1.87
N THR A 122 -8.10 -0.26 -0.92
CA THR A 122 -8.83 0.99 -1.17
C THR A 122 -8.07 2.21 -0.70
N ILE A 123 -8.12 3.24 -1.54
CA ILE A 123 -7.67 4.60 -1.26
C ILE A 123 -8.84 5.37 -0.65
N THR A 124 -8.60 6.00 0.49
CA THR A 124 -9.52 6.92 1.15
C THR A 124 -8.92 8.33 1.20
N ALA A 125 -9.58 9.28 1.84
CA ALA A 125 -9.09 10.66 1.92
C ALA A 125 -7.75 10.78 2.66
N ASP A 126 -7.48 9.90 3.63
CA ASP A 126 -6.34 9.97 4.55
C ASP A 126 -5.59 8.64 4.74
N ALA A 127 -6.11 7.53 4.20
CA ALA A 127 -5.54 6.21 4.39
C ALA A 127 -5.56 5.31 3.14
N LEU A 128 -4.65 4.33 3.12
CA LEU A 128 -4.71 3.14 2.29
C LEU A 128 -5.07 1.95 3.17
N ILE A 129 -6.05 1.17 2.74
CA ILE A 129 -6.45 -0.06 3.43
C ILE A 129 -6.10 -1.20 2.50
N LEU A 130 -5.05 -1.97 2.84
CA LEU A 130 -4.45 -2.97 1.95
C LEU A 130 -4.52 -4.37 2.56
N ALA A 131 -4.77 -5.38 1.74
CA ALA A 131 -4.70 -6.79 2.11
C ALA A 131 -3.96 -7.60 1.04
N PRO A 132 -3.30 -8.71 1.41
CA PRO A 132 -2.70 -9.62 0.42
C PRO A 132 -3.77 -10.22 -0.52
N LYS A 133 -3.57 -10.10 -1.83
CA LYS A 133 -4.50 -10.58 -2.87
C LYS A 133 -4.75 -12.09 -2.80
N SER A 134 -3.76 -12.87 -2.35
CA SER A 134 -3.79 -14.33 -2.32
C SER A 134 -4.24 -14.94 -0.99
N VAL A 135 -4.49 -14.14 0.04
CA VAL A 135 -4.82 -14.65 1.39
C VAL A 135 -6.25 -14.29 1.75
N GLN A 136 -7.16 -15.25 1.54
CA GLN A 136 -8.56 -15.09 1.90
C GLN A 136 -8.71 -14.94 3.42
N GLY A 137 -9.39 -13.88 3.85
CA GLY A 137 -9.60 -13.59 5.28
C GLY A 137 -8.43 -12.93 6.00
N ALA A 138 -7.38 -12.50 5.27
CA ALA A 138 -6.33 -11.67 5.87
C ALA A 138 -6.92 -10.35 6.39
N ALA A 139 -6.59 -10.00 7.64
CA ALA A 139 -6.92 -8.70 8.18
C ALA A 139 -6.21 -7.61 7.36
N PRO A 140 -6.92 -6.54 6.96
CA PRO A 140 -6.30 -5.47 6.20
C PRO A 140 -5.36 -4.65 7.08
N SER A 141 -4.24 -4.24 6.49
CA SER A 141 -3.33 -3.24 7.04
C SER A 141 -3.81 -1.85 6.67
N VAL A 142 -3.84 -0.93 7.64
CA VAL A 142 -4.16 0.48 7.41
C VAL A 142 -2.87 1.28 7.36
N TYR A 143 -2.65 2.03 6.30
CA TYR A 143 -1.54 2.98 6.17
C TYR A 143 -2.10 4.38 6.16
N ARG A 144 -1.63 5.26 7.04
CA ARG A 144 -2.04 6.66 7.09
C ARG A 144 -1.11 7.51 6.26
N ARG A 145 -1.66 8.50 5.57
CA ARG A 145 -0.86 9.50 4.86
C ARG A 145 0.02 10.25 5.87
N ALA A 146 1.33 10.24 5.64
CA ALA A 146 2.25 11.07 6.37
C ALA A 146 2.10 12.52 5.90
N PHE A 147 2.05 13.45 6.84
CA PHE A 147 2.12 14.87 6.55
C PHE A 147 3.54 15.33 6.87
N LEU A 148 4.20 15.98 5.92
CA LEU A 148 5.39 16.76 6.23
C LEU A 148 4.92 17.92 7.10
N VAL A 149 5.44 18.01 8.31
CA VAL A 149 5.28 19.19 9.17
C VAL A 149 6.46 20.08 8.83
N ASP A 150 6.18 21.18 8.14
CA ASP A 150 7.17 22.24 7.87
C ASP A 150 7.59 22.96 9.16
#